data_AF-A0A955TRG2-F1
#
_entry.id   AF-A0A955TRG2-F1
#
_cell.length_a   1.000
_cell.length_b   1.000
_cell.length_c   1.000
_cell.angle_alpha   90.00
_cell.angle_beta   90.00
_cell.angle_gamma   90.00
#
_symmetry.space_group_name_H-M   'P 1'
#
loop_
_entity.id
_entity.type
_entity.pdbx_description
1 polymer ?
#
loop_
_entity_poly.entity_id
_entity_poly.type
_entity_poly.pdbx_seq_one_letter_code
_entity_poly.pdbx_strand_id
1 'polypeptide(L)'
;MATLLTFEHIESTIQSLPLQYRTMLRLLLLQYFDVQQDEIDYMATDQPDSRFLAGVQPKGRTLTLEAVQNITSRANQYKTFYRQKRERPGMHVLFLEQSLAILERSLRIARRLLQKDMEATEEELQEARTQAPVTLIRQEIRHLSRAWESQEIPAKEFQRKRLLLEFQSLLRKQILLRRRLKFSKQEFITVGSLPLKDHEIAHIWGIPLGSLAARKVKALQQFLQGLQTKIETAPPDNDSTPPTDYWRETFQVLANRPFERSIVQYDGLERTEEKLMEKLGLFLSGSMTEQEESKFWTSISKVNDSEFSGSWQSHARSILAFQRLNALLQDMDISDEALEEDILARVTPKAPDDQLATPDDEDKPVELGEMGLGVLNAFAGEIDDKRSF
;
A
#
# COMPACT_ATOMS: atom_id res chain seq x y z
N MET A 1 9.54 12.31 -19.41
CA MET A 1 9.29 13.29 -20.48
C MET A 1 8.20 14.20 -19.96
N ALA A 2 8.41 15.51 -19.96
CA ALA A 2 7.37 16.45 -19.55
C ALA A 2 6.28 16.47 -20.62
N THR A 3 5.05 16.14 -20.26
CA THR A 3 3.91 16.16 -21.18
C THR A 3 3.50 17.61 -21.44
N LEU A 4 3.28 17.99 -22.71
CA LEU A 4 2.72 19.31 -23.08
C LEU A 4 1.26 19.45 -22.61
N LEU A 5 0.58 18.31 -22.39
CA LEU A 5 -0.75 18.25 -21.83
C LEU A 5 -0.77 18.66 -20.35
N THR A 6 -1.67 19.57 -19.99
CA THR A 6 -1.91 20.01 -18.61
C THR A 6 -3.29 19.57 -18.14
N PHE A 7 -3.53 19.61 -16.82
CA PHE A 7 -4.85 19.33 -16.24
C PHE A 7 -5.92 20.28 -16.77
N GLU A 8 -5.59 21.57 -16.93
CA GLU A 8 -6.52 22.59 -17.42
C GLU A 8 -6.96 22.30 -18.86
N HIS A 9 -6.07 21.79 -19.72
CA HIS A 9 -6.42 21.34 -21.06
C HIS A 9 -7.45 20.20 -21.01
N ILE A 10 -7.25 19.22 -20.11
CA ILE A 10 -8.16 18.08 -19.94
C ILE A 10 -9.54 18.57 -19.44
N GLU A 11 -9.55 19.31 -18.34
CA GLU A 11 -10.77 19.78 -17.70
C GLU A 11 -11.60 20.66 -18.63
N SER A 12 -10.98 21.68 -19.24
CA SER A 12 -11.68 22.59 -20.15
C SER A 12 -12.20 21.87 -21.40
N THR A 13 -11.54 20.81 -21.85
CA THR A 13 -12.01 20.02 -23.01
C THR A 13 -13.23 19.21 -22.63
N ILE A 14 -13.21 18.53 -21.47
CA ILE A 14 -14.39 17.83 -20.93
C ILE A 14 -15.57 18.81 -20.80
N GLN A 15 -15.35 20.00 -20.24
CA GLN A 15 -16.41 21.00 -20.06
C GLN A 15 -17.02 21.47 -21.39
N SER A 16 -16.22 21.58 -22.45
CA SER A 16 -16.68 22.00 -23.79
C SER A 16 -17.48 20.94 -24.56
N LEU A 17 -17.48 19.68 -24.10
CA LEU A 17 -18.22 18.61 -24.78
C LEU A 17 -19.74 18.76 -24.58
N PRO A 18 -20.55 18.33 -25.57
CA PRO A 18 -21.99 18.15 -25.39
C PRO A 18 -22.32 17.29 -24.16
N LEU A 19 -23.43 17.60 -23.48
CA LEU A 19 -23.83 16.99 -22.20
C LEU A 19 -23.71 15.46 -22.18
N GLN A 20 -24.14 14.79 -23.24
CA GLN A 20 -24.03 13.33 -23.39
C GLN A 20 -22.57 12.82 -23.32
N TYR A 21 -21.67 13.44 -24.07
CA TYR A 21 -20.27 13.02 -24.15
C TYR A 21 -19.47 13.45 -22.93
N ARG A 22 -19.81 14.62 -22.36
CA ARG A 22 -19.28 15.07 -21.09
C ARG A 22 -19.63 14.10 -19.96
N THR A 23 -20.89 13.68 -19.87
CA THR A 23 -21.36 12.65 -18.92
C THR A 23 -20.54 11.37 -19.06
N MET A 24 -20.34 10.88 -20.29
CA MET A 24 -19.55 9.67 -20.55
C MET A 24 -18.08 9.82 -20.07
N LEU A 25 -17.43 10.94 -20.38
CA LEU A 25 -16.05 11.21 -20.00
C LEU A 25 -15.89 11.39 -18.48
N ARG A 26 -16.84 12.06 -17.83
CA ARG A 26 -16.90 12.20 -16.37
C ARG A 26 -17.01 10.84 -15.67
N LEU A 27 -17.84 9.93 -16.20
CA LEU A 27 -17.94 8.57 -15.67
C LEU A 27 -16.67 7.74 -15.92
N LEU A 28 -16.08 7.83 -17.11
CA LEU A 28 -14.81 7.14 -17.40
C LEU A 28 -13.67 7.58 -16.47
N LEU A 29 -13.66 8.86 -16.12
CA LEU A 29 -12.63 9.51 -15.29
C LEU A 29 -13.16 9.84 -13.89
N LEU A 30 -14.13 9.08 -13.37
CA LEU A 30 -14.81 9.34 -12.10
C LEU A 30 -13.85 9.42 -10.89
N GLN A 31 -12.71 8.75 -10.99
CA GLN A 31 -11.65 8.84 -9.98
C GLN A 31 -11.04 10.25 -9.85
N TYR A 32 -11.15 11.09 -10.89
CA TYR A 32 -10.54 12.41 -10.98
C TYR A 32 -11.54 13.57 -11.04
N PHE A 33 -12.75 13.32 -11.56
CA PHE A 33 -13.77 14.34 -11.76
C PHE A 33 -15.09 13.95 -11.09
N ASP A 34 -15.76 14.95 -10.53
CA ASP A 34 -17.09 14.80 -9.96
C ASP A 34 -18.16 14.86 -11.05
N VAL A 35 -19.20 14.04 -10.93
CA VAL A 35 -20.39 14.14 -11.79
C VAL A 35 -21.21 15.35 -11.32
N GLN A 36 -21.56 16.25 -12.24
CA GLN A 36 -22.40 17.43 -11.98
C GLN A 36 -23.89 17.04 -11.94
N GLN A 37 -24.71 17.92 -11.36
CA GLN A 37 -26.16 17.69 -11.27
C GLN A 37 -26.82 17.56 -12.65
N ASP A 38 -26.45 18.37 -13.63
CA ASP A 38 -27.03 18.32 -14.97
C ASP A 38 -26.70 17.01 -15.72
N GLU A 39 -25.54 16.42 -15.44
CA GLU A 39 -25.14 15.09 -15.93
C GLU A 39 -25.95 13.98 -15.25
N ILE A 40 -26.27 14.12 -13.96
CA ILE A 40 -27.15 13.20 -13.22
C ILE A 40 -28.57 13.28 -13.77
N ASP A 41 -29.10 14.49 -13.96
CA ASP A 41 -30.43 14.71 -14.50
C ASP A 41 -30.53 14.14 -15.93
N TYR A 42 -29.49 14.37 -16.74
CA TYR A 42 -29.38 13.76 -18.07
C TYR A 42 -29.44 12.23 -18.01
N MET A 43 -28.62 11.59 -17.16
CA MET A 43 -28.64 10.13 -17.01
C MET A 43 -30.01 9.61 -16.58
N ALA A 44 -30.68 10.31 -15.65
CA ALA A 44 -32.00 9.94 -15.16
C ALA A 44 -33.08 10.01 -16.25
N THR A 45 -33.00 11.02 -17.14
CA THR A 45 -33.93 11.12 -18.28
C THR A 45 -33.67 10.09 -19.38
N ASP A 46 -32.40 9.70 -19.58
CA ASP A 46 -31.97 8.78 -20.64
C ASP A 46 -32.09 7.29 -20.23
N GLN A 47 -32.50 6.99 -18.99
CA GLN A 47 -32.73 5.61 -18.56
C GLN A 47 -33.88 4.96 -19.34
N PRO A 48 -33.69 3.74 -19.85
CA PRO A 48 -34.77 3.03 -20.48
C PRO A 48 -35.87 2.66 -19.48
N ASP A 49 -37.12 2.94 -19.84
CA ASP A 49 -38.27 2.49 -19.06
C ASP A 49 -38.52 1.01 -19.33
N SER A 50 -38.37 0.17 -18.30
CA SER A 50 -38.53 -1.28 -18.37
C SER A 50 -39.93 -1.72 -18.83
N ARG A 51 -40.92 -0.82 -18.75
CA ARG A 51 -42.29 -1.06 -19.23
C ARG A 51 -42.42 -0.96 -20.76
N PHE A 52 -41.42 -0.40 -21.45
CA PHE A 52 -41.46 -0.17 -22.88
C PHE A 52 -40.32 -0.90 -23.60
N LEU A 53 -40.65 -1.50 -24.75
CA LEU A 53 -39.64 -2.05 -25.66
C LEU A 53 -38.75 -0.93 -26.20
N ALA A 54 -37.48 -1.25 -26.51
CA ALA A 54 -36.54 -0.30 -27.08
C ALA A 54 -37.14 0.40 -28.31
N GLY A 55 -37.16 1.73 -28.30
CA GLY A 55 -37.69 2.56 -29.40
C GLY A 55 -39.14 3.05 -29.24
N VAL A 56 -39.91 2.55 -28.26
CA VAL A 56 -41.31 2.97 -27.99
C VAL A 56 -41.41 3.81 -26.72
N GLN A 57 -40.33 4.44 -26.30
CA GLN A 57 -40.32 5.21 -25.06
C GLN A 57 -41.19 6.47 -25.18
N PRO A 58 -41.96 6.81 -24.12
CA PRO A 58 -42.79 8.00 -24.12
C PRO A 58 -41.92 9.26 -24.26
N LYS A 59 -42.27 10.12 -25.24
CA LYS A 59 -41.64 11.44 -25.39
C LYS A 59 -42.07 12.32 -24.21
N GLY A 60 -41.10 12.90 -23.49
CA GLY A 60 -41.38 13.80 -22.35
C GLY A 60 -41.56 13.08 -21.01
N ARG A 61 -40.76 12.04 -20.72
CA ARG A 61 -40.72 11.42 -19.40
C ARG A 61 -40.37 12.47 -18.33
N THR A 62 -41.20 12.56 -17.30
CA THR A 62 -40.92 13.40 -16.13
C THR A 62 -39.76 12.80 -15.32
N LEU A 63 -38.77 13.63 -15.02
CA LEU A 63 -37.64 13.28 -14.16
C LEU A 63 -38.16 12.82 -12.79
N THR A 64 -37.94 11.56 -12.43
CA THR A 64 -38.33 11.08 -11.10
C THR A 64 -37.21 11.33 -10.10
N LEU A 65 -37.57 11.84 -8.93
CA LEU A 65 -36.63 12.10 -7.84
C LEU A 65 -35.89 10.82 -7.41
N GLU A 66 -36.56 9.66 -7.46
CA GLU A 66 -35.95 8.35 -7.19
C GLU A 66 -34.85 7.99 -8.20
N ALA A 67 -35.02 8.28 -9.50
CA ALA A 67 -34.00 8.00 -10.51
C ALA A 67 -32.75 8.84 -10.27
N VAL A 68 -32.93 10.14 -9.98
CA VAL A 68 -31.85 11.07 -9.61
C VAL A 68 -31.13 10.57 -8.36
N GLN A 69 -31.85 10.21 -7.30
CA GLN A 69 -31.27 9.70 -6.06
C GLN A 69 -30.48 8.40 -6.28
N ASN A 70 -31.02 7.45 -7.06
CA ASN A 70 -30.38 6.17 -7.33
C ASN A 70 -29.07 6.36 -8.11
N ILE A 71 -29.08 7.19 -9.16
CA ILE A 71 -27.87 7.48 -9.94
C ILE A 71 -26.84 8.20 -9.08
N THR A 72 -27.27 9.20 -8.30
CA THR A 72 -26.38 9.94 -7.39
C THR A 72 -25.72 9.01 -6.38
N SER A 73 -26.52 8.11 -5.77
CA SER A 73 -26.02 7.11 -4.82
C SER A 73 -24.98 6.19 -5.45
N ARG A 74 -25.28 5.60 -6.63
CA ARG A 74 -24.33 4.74 -7.34
C ARG A 74 -23.07 5.50 -7.76
N ALA A 75 -23.21 6.68 -8.34
CA ALA A 75 -22.07 7.51 -8.74
C ALA A 75 -21.15 7.81 -7.55
N ASN A 76 -21.72 8.18 -6.39
CA ASN A 76 -20.96 8.44 -5.16
C ASN A 76 -20.30 7.17 -4.60
N GLN A 77 -20.94 6.01 -4.68
CA GLN A 77 -20.36 4.73 -4.27
C GLN A 77 -19.12 4.40 -5.11
N TYR A 78 -19.24 4.41 -6.45
CA TYR A 78 -18.10 4.13 -7.34
C TYR A 78 -17.01 5.19 -7.24
N LYS A 79 -17.38 6.47 -7.12
CA LYS A 79 -16.45 7.57 -6.88
C LYS A 79 -15.60 7.32 -5.63
N THR A 80 -16.25 7.01 -4.52
CA THR A 80 -15.58 6.72 -3.24
C THR A 80 -14.66 5.51 -3.40
N PHE A 81 -15.17 4.43 -4.00
CA PHE A 81 -14.40 3.21 -4.22
C PHE A 81 -13.14 3.46 -5.06
N TYR A 82 -13.27 4.09 -6.23
CA TYR A 82 -12.13 4.34 -7.12
C TYR A 82 -11.13 5.33 -6.52
N ARG A 83 -11.58 6.34 -5.77
CA ARG A 83 -10.70 7.23 -5.01
C ARG A 83 -9.92 6.48 -3.95
N GLN A 84 -10.58 5.64 -3.16
CA GLN A 84 -9.92 4.81 -2.14
C GLN A 84 -8.96 3.78 -2.76
N LYS A 85 -9.35 3.18 -3.88
CA LYS A 85 -8.52 2.23 -4.63
C LYS A 85 -7.20 2.86 -5.08
N ARG A 86 -7.23 4.17 -5.41
CA ARG A 86 -6.05 4.98 -5.75
C ARG A 86 -5.31 5.54 -4.53
N GLU A 87 -6.04 6.05 -3.53
CA GLU A 87 -5.50 6.59 -2.28
C GLU A 87 -4.65 5.54 -1.56
N ARG A 88 -5.14 4.30 -1.44
CA ARG A 88 -4.44 3.22 -0.73
C ARG A 88 -2.98 3.03 -1.19
N PRO A 89 -2.68 2.68 -2.45
CA PRO A 89 -1.29 2.52 -2.88
C PRO A 89 -0.52 3.84 -2.83
N GLY A 90 -1.19 4.99 -2.97
CA GLY A 90 -0.59 6.31 -2.73
C GLY A 90 -0.10 6.48 -1.29
N MET A 91 -0.91 6.10 -0.30
CA MET A 91 -0.56 6.10 1.12
C MET A 91 0.57 5.13 1.43
N HIS A 92 0.59 3.96 0.78
CA HIS A 92 1.72 3.01 0.90
C HIS A 92 3.02 3.63 0.40
N VAL A 93 2.99 4.28 -0.78
CA VAL A 93 4.17 4.95 -1.35
C VAL A 93 4.68 6.03 -0.40
N LEU A 94 3.81 6.92 0.09
CA LEU A 94 4.20 7.98 1.01
C LEU A 94 4.88 7.43 2.28
N PHE A 95 4.24 6.45 2.92
CA PHE A 95 4.78 5.82 4.12
C PHE A 95 6.14 5.15 3.87
N LEU A 96 6.26 4.40 2.77
CA LEU A 96 7.46 3.65 2.44
C LEU A 96 8.63 4.58 2.07
N GLU A 97 8.37 5.69 1.39
CA GLU A 97 9.40 6.71 1.09
C GLU A 97 9.93 7.36 2.38
N GLN A 98 9.03 7.74 3.29
CA GLN A 98 9.42 8.31 4.59
C GLN A 98 10.20 7.29 5.43
N SER A 99 9.69 6.06 5.53
CA SER A 99 10.35 4.99 6.28
C SER A 99 11.72 4.64 5.72
N LEU A 100 11.90 4.64 4.40
CA LEU A 100 13.20 4.44 3.76
C LEU A 100 14.16 5.58 4.04
N ALA A 101 13.69 6.84 4.04
CA ALA A 101 14.53 7.99 4.37
C ALA A 101 15.03 7.92 5.82
N ILE A 102 14.17 7.54 6.77
CA ILE A 102 14.55 7.30 8.17
C ILE A 102 15.58 6.19 8.26
N LEU A 103 15.32 5.06 7.61
CA LEU A 103 16.20 3.91 7.66
C LEU A 103 17.57 4.18 7.00
N GLU A 104 17.61 4.98 5.93
CA GLU A 104 18.86 5.46 5.33
C GLU A 104 19.64 6.36 6.28
N ARG A 105 18.97 7.18 7.11
CA ARG A 105 19.63 7.93 8.19
C ARG A 105 20.19 7.00 9.25
N SER A 106 19.40 6.05 9.76
CA SER A 106 19.84 5.06 10.75
C SER A 106 21.04 4.24 10.26
N LEU A 107 21.06 3.84 8.98
CA LEU A 107 22.20 3.14 8.38
C LEU A 107 23.47 4.01 8.34
N ARG A 108 23.34 5.31 8.05
CA ARG A 108 24.48 6.24 8.07
C ARG A 108 25.02 6.42 9.49
N ILE A 109 24.14 6.53 10.49
CA ILE A 109 24.51 6.66 11.91
C ILE A 109 25.19 5.38 12.40
N ALA A 110 24.58 4.21 12.17
CA ALA A 110 25.15 2.91 12.54
C ALA A 110 26.55 2.71 11.91
N ARG A 111 26.73 3.09 10.63
CA ARG A 111 28.04 3.04 9.99
C ARG A 111 29.04 3.99 10.65
N ARG A 112 28.62 5.21 11.00
CA ARG A 112 29.47 6.20 11.70
C ARG A 112 29.93 5.67 13.05
N LEU A 113 29.02 5.10 13.85
CA LEU A 113 29.32 4.47 15.14
C LEU A 113 30.32 3.31 15.00
N LEU A 114 30.09 2.43 14.01
CA LEU A 114 31.00 1.30 13.74
C LEU A 114 32.41 1.76 13.37
N GLN A 115 32.54 2.80 12.55
CA GLN A 115 33.85 3.30 12.08
C GLN A 115 34.57 4.17 13.12
N LYS A 116 33.84 5.05 13.83
CA LYS A 116 34.46 6.02 14.77
C LYS A 116 34.69 5.45 16.17
N ASP A 117 33.73 4.72 16.71
CA ASP A 117 33.76 4.33 18.13
C ASP A 117 34.23 2.89 18.32
N MET A 118 33.91 2.02 17.35
CA MET A 118 34.17 0.59 17.42
C MET A 118 35.31 0.11 16.50
N GLU A 119 35.95 1.03 15.78
CA GLU A 119 37.12 0.79 14.90
C GLU A 119 36.90 -0.36 13.88
N ALA A 120 35.68 -0.54 13.40
CA ALA A 120 35.38 -1.54 12.37
C ALA A 120 36.02 -1.15 11.03
N THR A 121 36.62 -2.13 10.34
CA THR A 121 37.26 -1.91 9.05
C THR A 121 36.22 -1.79 7.94
N GLU A 122 36.58 -1.14 6.82
CA GLU A 122 35.69 -1.06 5.67
C GLU A 122 35.44 -2.44 5.04
N GLU A 123 36.39 -3.36 5.17
CA GLU A 123 36.25 -4.76 4.73
C GLU A 123 35.17 -5.48 5.54
N GLU A 124 35.17 -5.35 6.87
CA GLU A 124 34.12 -5.93 7.73
C GLU A 124 32.72 -5.37 7.42
N LEU A 125 32.63 -4.08 7.09
CA LEU A 125 31.36 -3.47 6.69
C LEU A 125 30.87 -4.01 5.34
N GLN A 126 31.79 -4.27 4.40
CA GLN A 126 31.46 -4.90 3.13
C GLN A 126 31.05 -6.36 3.31
N GLU A 127 31.76 -7.12 4.14
CA GLU A 127 31.39 -8.48 4.51
C GLU A 127 30.03 -8.53 5.19
N ALA A 128 29.77 -7.64 6.15
CA ALA A 128 28.48 -7.55 6.80
C ALA A 128 27.36 -7.27 5.80
N ARG A 129 27.62 -6.43 4.79
CA ARG A 129 26.65 -6.14 3.73
C ARG A 129 26.38 -7.32 2.80
N THR A 130 27.40 -8.12 2.47
CA THR A 130 27.23 -9.32 1.62
C THR A 130 26.59 -10.48 2.36
N GLN A 131 26.87 -10.61 3.66
CA GLN A 131 26.28 -11.61 4.55
C GLN A 131 24.88 -11.23 5.04
N ALA A 132 24.55 -9.93 4.99
CA ALA A 132 23.27 -9.40 5.45
C ALA A 132 22.05 -10.21 4.97
N PRO A 133 21.89 -10.73 3.75
CA PRO A 133 20.69 -11.52 3.40
C PRO A 133 20.66 -12.96 3.95
N VAL A 134 21.78 -13.52 4.40
CA VAL A 134 21.91 -14.96 4.75
C VAL A 134 21.96 -15.19 6.26
N THR A 135 22.51 -14.25 7.03
CA THR A 135 22.73 -14.40 8.49
C THR A 135 21.47 -14.69 9.30
N LEU A 136 21.51 -15.62 10.25
CA LEU A 136 20.36 -15.85 11.12
C LEU A 136 20.45 -14.91 12.33
N ILE A 137 20.13 -13.62 12.11
CA ILE A 137 20.35 -12.52 13.07
C ILE A 137 19.89 -12.89 14.48
N ARG A 138 18.72 -13.51 14.64
CA ARG A 138 18.26 -13.94 15.98
C ARG A 138 19.15 -14.98 16.65
N GLN A 139 19.64 -15.96 15.88
CA GLN A 139 20.50 -16.99 16.42
C GLN A 139 21.85 -16.38 16.81
N GLU A 140 22.41 -15.51 15.97
CA GLU A 140 23.64 -14.79 16.26
C GLU A 140 23.50 -13.89 17.51
N ILE A 141 22.39 -13.17 17.66
CA ILE A 141 22.12 -12.37 18.88
C ILE A 141 22.06 -13.28 20.11
N ARG A 142 21.38 -14.43 20.03
CA ARG A 142 21.30 -15.39 21.13
C ARG A 142 22.68 -15.97 21.48
N HIS A 143 23.50 -16.29 20.48
CA HIS A 143 24.87 -16.76 20.67
C HIS A 143 25.73 -15.69 21.35
N LEU A 144 25.65 -14.44 20.90
CA LEU A 144 26.37 -13.32 21.52
C LEU A 144 25.90 -13.06 22.96
N SER A 145 24.60 -13.18 23.23
CA SER A 145 24.05 -12.99 24.58
C SER A 145 24.56 -14.07 25.53
N ARG A 146 24.60 -15.34 25.10
CA ARG A 146 25.16 -16.44 25.88
C ARG A 146 26.66 -16.26 26.15
N ALA A 147 27.43 -15.83 25.15
CA ALA A 147 28.86 -15.56 25.31
C ALA A 147 29.13 -14.39 26.26
N TRP A 148 28.23 -13.40 26.30
CA TRP A 148 28.27 -12.31 27.27
C TRP A 148 27.94 -12.79 28.69
N GLU A 149 26.88 -13.60 28.85
CA GLU A 149 26.48 -14.21 30.13
C GLU A 149 27.58 -15.13 30.70
N SER A 150 28.27 -15.88 29.85
CA SER A 150 29.42 -16.71 30.24
C SER A 150 30.72 -15.93 30.43
N GLN A 151 30.70 -14.60 30.27
CA GLN A 151 31.87 -13.70 30.40
C GLN A 151 33.02 -14.04 29.44
N GLU A 152 32.72 -14.68 28.30
CA GLU A 152 33.71 -15.08 27.30
C GLU A 152 34.20 -13.89 26.46
N ILE A 153 33.42 -12.81 26.38
CA ILE A 153 33.70 -11.64 25.55
C ILE A 153 33.66 -10.34 26.36
N PRO A 154 34.57 -9.38 26.08
CA PRO A 154 34.54 -8.08 26.73
C PRO A 154 33.39 -7.22 26.20
N ALA A 155 32.91 -6.27 27.03
CA ALA A 155 31.76 -5.42 26.72
C ALA A 155 31.89 -4.65 25.38
N LYS A 156 33.09 -4.12 25.08
CA LYS A 156 33.34 -3.41 23.81
C LYS A 156 33.21 -4.33 22.59
N GLU A 157 33.64 -5.59 22.71
CA GLU A 157 33.52 -6.57 21.62
C GLU A 157 32.06 -7.04 21.44
N PHE A 158 31.33 -7.23 22.53
CA PHE A 158 29.89 -7.50 22.49
C PHE A 158 29.15 -6.39 21.73
N GLN A 159 29.35 -5.13 22.14
CA GLN A 159 28.73 -3.97 21.50
C GLN A 159 29.08 -3.89 20.01
N ARG A 160 30.34 -4.15 19.64
CA ARG A 160 30.77 -4.13 18.22
C ARG A 160 30.03 -5.19 17.41
N LYS A 161 30.02 -6.44 17.87
CA LYS A 161 29.35 -7.55 17.17
C LYS A 161 27.84 -7.33 17.13
N ARG A 162 27.24 -6.83 18.20
CA ARG A 162 25.82 -6.50 18.29
C ARG A 162 25.44 -5.37 17.33
N LEU A 163 26.25 -4.32 17.23
CA LEU A 163 26.05 -3.21 16.28
C LEU A 163 26.21 -3.67 14.82
N LEU A 164 27.13 -4.59 14.53
CA LEU A 164 27.25 -5.21 13.20
C LEU A 164 25.98 -5.98 12.82
N LEU A 165 25.40 -6.74 13.76
CA LEU A 165 24.12 -7.45 13.53
C LEU A 165 22.94 -6.47 13.34
N GLU A 166 22.88 -5.38 14.10
CA GLU A 166 21.88 -4.33 13.90
C GLU A 166 22.04 -3.64 12.53
N PHE A 167 23.28 -3.36 12.11
CA PHE A 167 23.56 -2.85 10.76
C PHE A 167 23.07 -3.81 9.66
N GLN A 168 23.31 -5.12 9.81
CA GLN A 168 22.76 -6.14 8.90
C GLN A 168 21.23 -6.17 8.90
N SER A 169 20.59 -6.06 10.07
CA SER A 169 19.13 -6.00 10.23
C SER A 169 18.54 -4.80 9.48
N LEU A 170 19.14 -3.62 9.65
CA LEU A 170 18.74 -2.40 8.93
C LEU A 170 18.90 -2.56 7.42
N LEU A 171 19.98 -3.18 6.93
CA LEU A 171 20.17 -3.44 5.51
C LEU A 171 19.09 -4.38 4.92
N ARG A 172 18.69 -5.43 5.64
CA ARG A 172 17.58 -6.30 5.23
C ARG A 172 16.28 -5.53 5.12
N LYS A 173 15.96 -4.75 6.15
CA LYS A 173 14.75 -3.92 6.17
C LYS A 173 14.76 -2.93 5.01
N GLN A 174 15.92 -2.36 4.65
CA GLN A 174 16.06 -1.51 3.45
C GLN A 174 15.67 -2.26 2.17
N ILE A 175 16.21 -3.45 1.95
CA ILE A 175 15.95 -4.25 0.75
C ILE A 175 14.46 -4.58 0.66
N LEU A 176 13.87 -4.99 1.78
CA LEU A 176 12.46 -5.35 1.88
C LEU A 176 11.54 -4.14 1.63
N LEU A 177 11.81 -2.98 2.25
CA LEU A 177 11.03 -1.76 2.03
C LEU A 177 11.19 -1.24 0.60
N ARG A 178 12.37 -1.32 -0.02
CA ARG A 178 12.57 -0.97 -1.44
C ARG A 178 11.76 -1.86 -2.38
N ARG A 179 11.69 -3.16 -2.11
CA ARG A 179 10.84 -4.10 -2.87
C ARG A 179 9.36 -3.75 -2.73
N ARG A 180 8.89 -3.49 -1.49
CA ARG A 180 7.52 -3.03 -1.22
C ARG A 180 7.23 -1.72 -1.95
N LEU A 181 8.15 -0.75 -1.89
CA LEU A 181 7.97 0.56 -2.54
C LEU A 181 7.84 0.42 -4.06
N LYS A 182 8.69 -0.41 -4.69
CA LYS A 182 8.61 -0.68 -6.12
C LYS A 182 7.24 -1.23 -6.51
N PHE A 183 6.73 -2.20 -5.76
CA PHE A 183 5.40 -2.77 -5.99
C PHE A 183 4.30 -1.73 -5.81
N SER A 184 4.30 -0.98 -4.70
CA SER A 184 3.29 0.05 -4.42
C SER A 184 3.32 1.19 -5.46
N LYS A 185 4.49 1.60 -5.97
CA LYS A 185 4.58 2.58 -7.07
C LYS A 185 3.98 2.05 -8.36
N GLN A 186 4.28 0.80 -8.71
CA GLN A 186 3.68 0.15 -9.89
C GLN A 186 2.17 0.04 -9.75
N GLU A 187 1.68 -0.36 -8.58
CA GLU A 187 0.26 -0.44 -8.27
C GLU A 187 -0.42 0.93 -8.35
N PHE A 188 0.18 1.98 -7.77
CA PHE A 188 -0.34 3.35 -7.82
C PHE A 188 -0.49 3.85 -9.25
N ILE A 189 0.53 3.64 -10.10
CA ILE A 189 0.48 4.00 -11.52
C ILE A 189 -0.59 3.19 -12.25
N THR A 190 -0.64 1.88 -12.01
CA THR A 190 -1.59 0.97 -12.67
C THR A 190 -3.02 1.38 -12.35
N VAL A 191 -3.36 1.58 -11.08
CA VAL A 191 -4.69 2.01 -10.65
C VAL A 191 -5.02 3.40 -11.21
N GLY A 192 -4.08 4.33 -11.20
CA GLY A 192 -4.28 5.66 -11.79
C GLY A 192 -4.53 5.62 -13.29
N SER A 193 -4.00 4.63 -14.01
CA SER A 193 -4.17 4.53 -15.47
C SER A 193 -5.45 3.83 -15.94
N LEU A 194 -6.29 3.34 -15.02
CA LEU A 194 -7.48 2.57 -15.37
C LEU A 194 -8.75 3.44 -15.39
N PRO A 195 -9.45 3.56 -16.53
CA PRO A 195 -10.81 4.11 -16.55
C PRO A 195 -11.80 3.17 -15.88
N LEU A 196 -12.99 3.70 -15.56
CA LEU A 196 -14.15 2.89 -15.18
C LEU A 196 -14.48 1.86 -16.28
N LYS A 197 -14.85 0.65 -15.87
CA LYS A 197 -15.26 -0.42 -16.79
C LYS A 197 -16.68 -0.17 -17.32
N ASP A 198 -16.96 -0.66 -18.53
CA ASP A 198 -18.24 -0.41 -19.20
C ASP A 198 -19.45 -0.92 -18.41
N HIS A 199 -19.33 -2.04 -17.71
CA HIS A 199 -20.41 -2.56 -16.86
C HIS A 199 -20.67 -1.70 -15.62
N GLU A 200 -19.64 -1.04 -15.08
CA GLU A 200 -19.77 -0.13 -13.95
C GLU A 200 -20.46 1.16 -14.39
N ILE A 201 -20.07 1.69 -15.55
CA ILE A 201 -20.73 2.86 -16.15
C ILE A 201 -22.19 2.54 -16.46
N ALA A 202 -22.46 1.39 -17.07
CA ALA A 202 -23.82 0.92 -17.35
C ALA A 202 -24.64 0.76 -16.06
N HIS A 203 -24.04 0.28 -14.97
CA HIS A 203 -24.69 0.15 -13.68
C HIS A 203 -24.98 1.50 -13.02
N ILE A 204 -24.04 2.46 -13.04
CA ILE A 204 -24.27 3.82 -12.52
C ILE A 204 -25.39 4.50 -13.30
N TRP A 205 -25.28 4.51 -14.63
CA TRP A 205 -26.21 5.18 -15.53
C TRP A 205 -27.58 4.47 -15.56
N GLY A 206 -27.61 3.16 -15.39
CA GLY A 206 -28.83 2.36 -15.47
C GLY A 206 -29.27 2.07 -16.92
N ILE A 207 -28.31 1.93 -17.83
CA ILE A 207 -28.54 1.62 -19.25
C ILE A 207 -27.97 0.23 -19.62
N PRO A 208 -28.50 -0.44 -20.66
CA PRO A 208 -27.95 -1.72 -21.10
C PRO A 208 -26.55 -1.53 -21.70
N LEU A 209 -25.64 -2.48 -21.43
CA LEU A 209 -24.23 -2.44 -21.86
C LEU A 209 -24.08 -2.21 -23.37
N GLY A 210 -24.94 -2.84 -24.19
CA GLY A 210 -24.89 -2.71 -25.66
C GLY A 210 -25.12 -1.28 -26.17
N SER A 211 -25.77 -0.41 -25.39
CA SER A 211 -25.99 1.00 -25.75
C SER A 211 -24.77 1.90 -25.50
N LEU A 212 -23.77 1.41 -24.76
CA LEU A 212 -22.66 2.22 -24.24
C LEU A 212 -21.51 2.34 -25.24
N ALA A 213 -21.15 1.26 -25.93
CA ALA A 213 -19.94 1.19 -26.76
C ALA A 213 -19.87 2.31 -27.82
N ALA A 214 -20.94 2.51 -28.60
CA ALA A 214 -20.98 3.55 -29.63
C ALA A 214 -20.91 4.97 -29.05
N ARG A 215 -21.54 5.19 -27.89
CA ARG A 215 -21.52 6.49 -27.18
C ARG A 215 -20.11 6.80 -26.66
N LYS A 216 -19.45 5.79 -26.09
CA LYS A 216 -18.07 5.87 -25.59
C LYS A 216 -17.07 6.20 -26.68
N VAL A 217 -17.14 5.51 -27.82
CA VAL A 217 -16.25 5.78 -28.97
C VAL A 217 -16.40 7.23 -29.45
N LYS A 218 -17.63 7.71 -29.63
CA LYS A 218 -17.88 9.10 -30.04
C LYS A 218 -17.38 10.11 -29.01
N ALA A 219 -17.61 9.86 -27.72
CA ALA A 219 -17.16 10.75 -26.66
C ALA A 219 -15.63 10.83 -26.61
N LEU A 220 -14.93 9.69 -26.70
CA LEU A 220 -13.47 9.63 -26.74
C LEU A 220 -12.93 10.32 -27.99
N GLN A 221 -13.52 10.09 -29.16
CA GLN A 221 -13.09 10.75 -30.40
C GLN A 221 -13.17 12.28 -30.28
N GLN A 222 -14.30 12.82 -29.82
CA GLN A 222 -14.47 14.27 -29.67
C GLN A 222 -13.54 14.85 -28.61
N PHE A 223 -13.33 14.13 -27.50
CA PHE A 223 -12.40 14.54 -26.47
C PHE A 223 -10.95 14.62 -26.98
N LEU A 224 -10.48 13.58 -27.68
CA LEU A 224 -9.11 13.53 -28.19
C LEU A 224 -8.87 14.57 -29.29
N GLN A 225 -9.85 14.78 -30.18
CA GLN A 225 -9.79 15.86 -31.17
C GLN A 225 -9.75 17.24 -30.49
N GLY A 226 -10.57 17.46 -29.45
CA GLY A 226 -10.57 18.69 -28.68
C GLY A 226 -9.23 18.95 -27.98
N LEU A 227 -8.62 17.93 -27.38
CA LEU A 227 -7.28 18.03 -26.79
C LEU A 227 -6.22 18.40 -27.81
N GLN A 228 -6.22 17.74 -28.97
CA GLN A 228 -5.27 18.00 -30.05
C GLN A 228 -5.35 19.46 -30.50
N THR A 229 -6.55 20.00 -30.74
CA THR A 229 -6.72 21.41 -31.17
C THR A 229 -6.18 22.43 -30.15
N LYS A 230 -6.24 22.12 -28.85
CA LYS A 230 -5.72 23.00 -27.79
C LYS A 230 -4.21 22.93 -27.64
N ILE A 231 -3.59 21.81 -28.01
CA ILE A 231 -2.14 21.64 -27.96
C ILE A 231 -1.49 22.24 -29.21
N GLU A 232 -2.09 22.06 -30.39
CA GLU A 232 -1.59 22.61 -31.67
C GLU A 232 -1.69 24.15 -31.78
N THR A 233 -2.46 24.80 -30.89
CA THR A 233 -2.52 26.27 -30.80
C THR A 233 -1.35 26.88 -30.00
N ALA A 234 -0.48 26.05 -29.40
CA ALA A 234 0.83 26.48 -28.89
C ALA A 234 1.86 26.52 -30.04
N PRO A 235 2.82 27.48 -30.06
CA PRO A 235 3.73 27.66 -31.19
C PRO A 235 4.54 26.38 -31.48
N PRO A 236 4.75 26.04 -32.76
CA PRO A 236 5.38 24.78 -33.14
C PRO A 236 6.88 24.82 -32.83
N ASP A 237 7.32 24.02 -31.87
CA ASP A 237 8.71 23.56 -31.88
C ASP A 237 8.82 22.46 -32.93
N ASN A 238 9.58 22.76 -33.97
CA ASN A 238 10.02 21.80 -34.98
C ASN A 238 10.84 20.70 -34.27
N ASP A 239 10.27 19.51 -34.10
CA ASP A 239 10.92 18.27 -34.52
C ASP A 239 10.01 17.06 -34.29
N SER A 240 10.26 16.02 -35.07
CA SER A 240 9.56 14.74 -35.16
C SER A 240 9.28 14.06 -33.81
N THR A 241 8.24 14.49 -33.10
CA THR A 241 7.71 13.72 -31.97
C THR A 241 6.88 12.55 -32.49
N PRO A 242 7.06 11.33 -31.94
CA PRO A 242 6.21 10.18 -32.29
C PRO A 242 4.74 10.51 -32.04
N PRO A 243 3.78 9.85 -32.73
CA PRO A 243 2.35 10.12 -32.54
C PRO A 243 1.98 9.96 -31.07
N THR A 244 1.64 11.09 -30.45
CA THR A 244 1.36 11.17 -29.03
C THR A 244 0.00 10.52 -28.73
N ASP A 245 0.00 9.49 -27.88
CA ASP A 245 -1.24 8.90 -27.37
C ASP A 245 -1.83 9.81 -26.29
N TYR A 246 -2.63 10.80 -26.71
CA TYR A 246 -3.26 11.76 -25.82
C TYR A 246 -4.13 11.12 -24.73
N TRP A 247 -4.67 9.92 -24.97
CA TRP A 247 -5.44 9.19 -23.95
C TRP A 247 -4.54 8.67 -22.83
N ARG A 248 -3.41 8.07 -23.21
CA ARG A 248 -2.40 7.63 -22.24
C ARG A 248 -1.79 8.82 -21.49
N GLU A 249 -1.51 9.92 -22.16
CA GLU A 249 -1.01 11.14 -21.51
C GLU A 249 -2.02 11.76 -20.55
N THR A 250 -3.31 11.74 -20.90
CA THR A 250 -4.39 12.18 -20.00
C THR A 250 -4.29 11.47 -18.65
N PHE A 251 -4.11 10.15 -18.66
CA PHE A 251 -3.92 9.40 -17.41
C PHE A 251 -2.61 9.70 -16.70
N GLN A 252 -1.51 9.95 -17.41
CA GLN A 252 -0.25 10.34 -16.76
C GLN A 252 -0.39 11.67 -16.01
N VAL A 253 -1.01 12.67 -16.65
CA VAL A 253 -1.28 13.98 -16.04
C VAL A 253 -2.21 13.83 -14.83
N LEU A 254 -3.30 13.08 -14.97
CA LEU A 254 -4.27 12.89 -13.89
C LEU A 254 -3.71 12.04 -12.74
N ALA A 255 -2.92 11.01 -13.02
CA ALA A 255 -2.31 10.15 -12.00
C ALA A 255 -1.27 10.89 -11.15
N ASN A 256 -0.61 11.91 -11.69
CA ASN A 256 0.35 12.75 -10.95
C ASN A 256 -0.31 13.72 -9.97
N ARG A 257 -1.61 14.00 -10.11
CA ARG A 257 -2.34 14.85 -9.16
C ARG A 257 -2.28 14.22 -7.75
N PRO A 258 -2.22 14.98 -6.65
CA PRO A 258 -2.41 14.37 -5.33
C PRO A 258 -3.74 13.61 -5.27
N PHE A 259 -3.76 12.48 -4.57
CA PHE A 259 -5.00 11.79 -4.24
C PHE A 259 -5.70 12.51 -3.09
N GLU A 260 -7.03 12.42 -3.08
CA GLU A 260 -7.84 12.96 -1.99
C GLU A 260 -7.77 12.01 -0.80
N ARG A 261 -7.73 12.58 0.42
CA ARG A 261 -7.74 11.78 1.65
C ARG A 261 -9.17 11.49 2.05
N SER A 262 -9.50 10.22 2.19
CA SER A 262 -10.82 9.82 2.69
C SER A 262 -10.84 9.81 4.22
N ILE A 263 -11.98 10.21 4.78
CA ILE A 263 -12.26 10.03 6.21
C ILE A 263 -12.75 8.60 6.37
N VAL A 264 -11.95 7.77 7.04
CA VAL A 264 -12.24 6.35 7.21
C VAL A 264 -12.60 6.05 8.66
N GLN A 265 -13.66 5.26 8.85
CA GLN A 265 -14.04 4.73 10.15
C GLN A 265 -13.34 3.39 10.43
N TYR A 266 -13.10 3.11 11.71
CA TYR A 266 -12.50 1.86 12.14
C TYR A 266 -13.45 0.68 11.93
N ASP A 267 -12.94 -0.37 11.29
CA ASP A 267 -13.72 -1.53 10.79
C ASP A 267 -13.40 -2.83 11.56
N GLY A 268 -12.85 -2.74 12.78
CA GLY A 268 -12.54 -3.93 13.60
C GLY A 268 -11.21 -4.64 13.26
N LEU A 269 -10.32 -4.00 12.48
CA LEU A 269 -8.98 -4.51 12.20
C LEU A 269 -8.18 -4.72 13.50
N GLU A 270 -7.77 -5.96 13.79
CA GLU A 270 -7.12 -6.35 15.06
C GLU A 270 -8.03 -6.35 16.29
N ARG A 271 -9.35 -6.50 16.08
CA ARG A 271 -10.43 -6.53 17.09
C ARG A 271 -10.71 -5.18 17.73
N THR A 272 -9.68 -4.46 18.18
CA THR A 272 -9.78 -3.15 18.84
C THR A 272 -8.76 -2.15 18.29
N GLU A 273 -9.13 -0.86 18.20
CA GLU A 273 -8.23 0.18 17.69
C GLU A 273 -6.94 0.31 18.53
N GLU A 274 -7.02 0.11 19.85
CA GLU A 274 -5.86 0.12 20.75
C GLU A 274 -4.81 -0.94 20.36
N LYS A 275 -5.25 -2.19 20.15
CA LYS A 275 -4.36 -3.28 19.69
C LYS A 275 -3.77 -3.02 18.32
N LEU A 276 -4.52 -2.37 17.43
CA LEU A 276 -3.99 -1.93 16.15
C LEU A 276 -2.87 -0.93 16.37
N MET A 277 -3.09 0.12 17.18
CA MET A 277 -2.09 1.14 17.47
C MET A 277 -0.82 0.56 18.12
N GLU A 278 -0.98 -0.38 19.06
CA GLU A 278 0.14 -1.11 19.68
C GLU A 278 0.98 -1.83 18.61
N LYS A 279 0.34 -2.64 17.74
CA LYS A 279 1.04 -3.34 16.67
C LYS A 279 1.68 -2.41 15.64
N LEU A 280 1.05 -1.28 15.32
CA LEU A 280 1.63 -0.26 14.45
C LEU A 280 2.88 0.35 15.10
N GLY A 281 2.86 0.62 16.41
CA GLY A 281 4.03 1.07 17.16
C GLY A 281 5.18 0.06 17.18
N LEU A 282 4.88 -1.23 17.39
CA LEU A 282 5.88 -2.31 17.31
C LEU A 282 6.48 -2.43 15.89
N PHE A 283 5.65 -2.26 14.87
CA PHE A 283 6.08 -2.29 13.47
C PHE A 283 7.05 -1.13 13.15
N LEU A 284 6.75 0.08 13.64
CA LEU A 284 7.59 1.27 13.44
C LEU A 284 8.92 1.18 14.19
N SER A 285 8.87 0.85 15.49
CA SER A 285 10.07 0.66 16.31
C SER A 285 10.96 -0.48 15.81
N GLY A 286 10.39 -1.43 15.04
CA GLY A 286 11.12 -2.57 14.50
C GLY A 286 11.41 -3.64 15.56
N SER A 287 10.61 -3.70 16.62
CA SER A 287 10.66 -4.76 17.64
C SER A 287 10.02 -6.06 17.15
N MET A 288 9.21 -6.00 16.10
CA MET A 288 8.57 -7.18 15.50
C MET A 288 9.59 -8.10 14.82
N THR A 289 9.29 -9.39 14.84
CA THR A 289 10.04 -10.38 14.07
C THR A 289 9.82 -10.20 12.56
N GLU A 290 10.80 -10.52 11.70
CA GLU A 290 10.62 -10.42 10.23
C GLU A 290 9.35 -11.17 9.72
N GLN A 291 9.02 -12.30 10.34
CA GLN A 291 7.84 -13.09 10.01
C GLN A 291 6.54 -12.42 10.45
N GLU A 292 6.47 -11.91 11.68
CA GLU A 292 5.30 -11.16 12.16
C GLU A 292 5.14 -9.86 11.40
N GLU A 293 6.23 -9.15 11.13
CA GLU A 293 6.23 -7.92 10.35
C GLU A 293 5.66 -8.18 8.95
N SER A 294 6.08 -9.27 8.30
CA SER A 294 5.57 -9.65 6.98
C SER A 294 4.09 -10.03 7.02
N LYS A 295 3.66 -10.80 8.03
CA LYS A 295 2.24 -11.16 8.22
C LYS A 295 1.39 -9.90 8.48
N PHE A 296 1.84 -9.03 9.36
CA PHE A 296 1.15 -7.80 9.72
C PHE A 296 1.08 -6.85 8.53
N TRP A 297 2.18 -6.66 7.79
CA TRP A 297 2.19 -5.90 6.54
C TRP A 297 1.13 -6.42 5.57
N THR A 298 1.07 -7.74 5.34
CA THR A 298 0.04 -8.31 4.45
C THR A 298 -1.37 -8.11 4.99
N SER A 299 -1.58 -8.13 6.31
CA SER A 299 -2.89 -7.87 6.94
C SER A 299 -3.39 -6.44 6.64
N ILE A 300 -2.50 -5.45 6.76
CA ILE A 300 -2.85 -4.03 6.58
C ILE A 300 -2.78 -3.58 5.12
N SER A 301 -2.01 -4.25 4.25
CA SER A 301 -1.80 -3.84 2.85
C SER A 301 -2.67 -4.60 1.85
N LYS A 302 -2.97 -5.88 2.12
CA LYS A 302 -3.67 -6.75 1.16
C LYS A 302 -5.16 -6.45 1.17
N VAL A 303 -5.68 -6.24 -0.03
CA VAL A 303 -7.10 -6.06 -0.31
C VAL A 303 -7.53 -7.11 -1.31
N ASN A 304 -8.67 -7.74 -1.05
CA ASN A 304 -9.30 -8.67 -1.99
C ASN A 304 -10.34 -7.88 -2.79
N ASP A 305 -9.94 -7.43 -3.98
CA ASP A 305 -10.86 -6.86 -4.98
C ASP A 305 -11.62 -8.02 -5.65
N SER A 306 -12.54 -8.68 -4.94
CA SER A 306 -13.50 -9.57 -5.61
C SER A 306 -14.76 -8.78 -5.96
N GLU A 307 -15.21 -8.93 -7.20
CA GLU A 307 -16.42 -8.28 -7.76
C GLU A 307 -17.71 -8.66 -6.99
N PHE A 308 -17.62 -9.61 -6.05
CA PHE A 308 -18.71 -10.13 -5.21
C PHE A 308 -18.48 -9.94 -3.70
N SER A 309 -17.41 -9.26 -3.27
CA SER A 309 -17.25 -8.94 -1.84
C SER A 309 -18.25 -7.85 -1.46
N GLY A 310 -19.24 -8.22 -0.64
CA GLY A 310 -20.39 -7.39 -0.27
C GLY A 310 -20.09 -6.10 0.50
N SER A 311 -18.83 -5.70 0.62
CA SER A 311 -18.49 -4.38 1.12
C SER A 311 -17.15 -3.89 0.57
N TRP A 312 -17.18 -2.73 -0.07
CA TRP A 312 -16.02 -1.93 -0.51
C TRP A 312 -15.11 -1.46 0.66
N GLN A 313 -15.35 -1.97 1.88
CA GLN A 313 -14.71 -1.60 3.15
C GLN A 313 -13.23 -2.02 3.25
N SER A 314 -12.79 -2.92 2.38
CA SER A 314 -11.44 -3.47 2.42
C SER A 314 -10.34 -2.44 2.09
N HIS A 315 -10.61 -1.45 1.24
CA HIS A 315 -9.68 -0.34 0.99
C HIS A 315 -9.60 0.63 2.17
N ALA A 316 -10.76 0.98 2.74
CA ALA A 316 -10.87 1.83 3.92
C ALA A 316 -9.98 1.29 5.05
N ARG A 317 -10.08 0.00 5.37
CA ARG A 317 -9.22 -0.66 6.37
C ARG A 317 -7.73 -0.40 6.17
N SER A 318 -7.24 -0.54 4.93
CA SER A 318 -5.84 -0.29 4.61
C SER A 318 -5.49 1.19 4.78
N ILE A 319 -6.31 2.08 4.22
CA ILE A 319 -6.12 3.53 4.30
C ILE A 319 -6.00 3.98 5.76
N LEU A 320 -6.91 3.53 6.64
CA LEU A 320 -6.88 3.87 8.05
C LEU A 320 -5.56 3.46 8.72
N ALA A 321 -5.10 2.22 8.50
CA ALA A 321 -3.85 1.73 9.09
C ALA A 321 -2.65 2.61 8.66
N PHE A 322 -2.58 3.00 7.39
CA PHE A 322 -1.50 3.87 6.89
C PHE A 322 -1.66 5.34 7.31
N GLN A 323 -2.89 5.84 7.51
CA GLN A 323 -3.11 7.15 8.13
C GLN A 323 -2.58 7.17 9.57
N ARG A 324 -2.83 6.11 10.35
CA ARG A 324 -2.30 5.95 11.72
C ARG A 324 -0.78 5.79 11.75
N LEU A 325 -0.20 4.98 10.83
CA LEU A 325 1.26 4.86 10.71
C LEU A 325 1.93 6.20 10.39
N ASN A 326 1.36 6.98 9.47
CA ASN A 326 1.91 8.28 9.12
C ASN A 326 1.81 9.26 10.29
N ALA A 327 0.73 9.21 11.08
CA ALA A 327 0.62 10.03 12.30
C ALA A 327 1.71 9.64 13.31
N LEU A 328 1.86 8.34 13.60
CA LEU A 328 2.91 7.86 14.50
C LEU A 328 4.32 8.24 14.01
N LEU A 329 4.58 8.14 12.70
CA LEU A 329 5.86 8.58 12.12
C LEU A 329 6.11 10.08 12.29
N GLN A 330 5.07 10.91 12.25
CA GLN A 330 5.19 12.35 12.47
C GLN A 330 5.44 12.70 13.93
N ASP A 331 4.96 11.87 14.85
CA ASP A 331 5.16 12.04 16.30
C ASP A 331 6.53 11.53 16.78
N MET A 332 7.22 10.69 15.98
CA MET A 332 8.55 10.19 16.32
C MET A 332 9.62 11.28 16.20
N ASP A 333 10.58 11.27 17.13
CA ASP A 333 11.79 12.07 17.00
C ASP A 333 12.76 11.41 16.01
N ILE A 334 12.94 12.05 14.85
CA ILE A 334 13.79 11.58 13.74
C ILE A 334 15.10 12.38 13.69
N SER A 335 15.47 13.04 14.78
CA SER A 335 16.79 13.68 14.92
C SER A 335 17.89 12.63 14.87
N ASP A 336 19.07 13.04 14.39
CA ASP A 336 20.22 12.12 14.32
C ASP A 336 20.67 11.67 15.72
N GLU A 337 20.45 12.50 16.75
CA GLU A 337 20.73 12.19 18.16
C GLU A 337 19.78 11.12 18.70
N ALA A 338 18.46 11.29 18.52
CA ALA A 338 17.47 10.30 18.97
C ALA A 338 17.66 8.94 18.27
N LEU A 339 17.96 8.95 16.96
CA LEU A 339 18.25 7.72 16.22
C LEU A 339 19.54 7.03 16.67
N GLU A 340 20.55 7.81 17.08
CA GLU A 340 21.80 7.29 17.64
C GLU A 340 21.58 6.67 19.01
N GLU A 341 20.86 7.35 19.90
CA GLU A 341 20.46 6.83 21.22
C GLU A 341 19.66 5.53 21.10
N ASP A 342 18.69 5.47 20.17
CA ASP A 342 17.90 4.27 19.90
C ASP A 342 18.75 3.08 19.42
N ILE A 343 19.75 3.34 18.56
CA ILE A 343 20.67 2.30 18.08
C ILE A 343 21.56 1.83 19.24
N LEU A 344 22.11 2.76 20.02
CA LEU A 344 22.97 2.45 21.15
C LEU A 344 22.21 1.67 22.22
N ALA A 345 20.98 2.05 22.55
CA ALA A 345 20.14 1.35 23.53
C ALA A 345 19.87 -0.13 23.17
N ARG A 346 19.82 -0.47 21.88
CA ARG A 346 19.65 -1.86 21.40
C ARG A 346 20.95 -2.68 21.45
N VAL A 347 22.08 -1.98 21.47
CA VAL A 347 23.43 -2.54 21.34
C VAL A 347 24.12 -2.64 22.70
N THR A 348 23.78 -1.78 23.65
CA THR A 348 24.33 -1.81 25.00
C THR A 348 24.00 -3.13 25.70
N PRO A 349 25.01 -3.83 26.27
CA PRO A 349 24.78 -5.05 27.03
C PRO A 349 23.93 -4.72 28.26
N LYS A 350 22.87 -5.51 28.47
CA LYS A 350 22.12 -5.45 29.72
C LYS A 350 22.95 -6.15 30.80
N ALA A 351 23.02 -5.57 32.00
CA ALA A 351 23.66 -6.22 33.12
C ALA A 351 22.87 -7.50 33.47
N PRO A 352 23.54 -8.57 33.94
CA PRO A 352 22.86 -9.81 34.33
C PRO A 352 21.80 -9.59 35.42
N ASP A 353 21.95 -8.57 36.27
CA ASP A 353 20.97 -8.22 37.32
C ASP A 353 19.75 -7.41 36.81
N ASP A 354 19.80 -6.86 35.59
CA ASP A 354 18.66 -6.15 34.98
C ASP A 354 17.64 -7.08 34.31
N GLN A 355 17.93 -8.39 34.23
CA GLN A 355 17.03 -9.38 33.64
C GLN A 355 15.88 -9.79 34.57
N LEU A 356 15.91 -9.45 35.86
CA LEU A 356 14.87 -9.80 36.84
C LEU A 356 13.52 -9.05 36.67
N ALA A 357 13.40 -8.15 35.69
CA ALA A 357 12.21 -7.32 35.49
C ALA A 357 11.64 -7.34 34.07
N THR A 358 11.99 -8.32 33.24
CA THR A 358 11.13 -8.73 32.12
C THR A 358 10.33 -9.93 32.59
N PRO A 359 8.99 -9.98 32.44
CA PRO A 359 8.29 -11.23 32.63
C PRO A 359 8.88 -12.18 31.59
N ASP A 360 9.65 -13.14 32.07
CA ASP A 360 10.10 -14.25 31.28
C ASP A 360 8.87 -14.81 30.57
N ASP A 361 8.83 -14.69 29.25
CA ASP A 361 8.36 -15.81 28.47
C ASP A 361 9.36 -16.93 28.79
N GLU A 362 9.17 -17.58 29.95
CA GLU A 362 9.66 -18.92 30.18
C GLU A 362 9.13 -19.71 28.98
N ASP A 363 9.99 -19.91 28.00
CA ASP A 363 9.93 -21.04 27.10
C ASP A 363 9.97 -22.26 28.01
N LYS A 364 8.83 -22.58 28.64
CA LYS A 364 8.57 -23.92 29.15
C LYS A 364 8.90 -24.83 27.99
N PRO A 365 9.75 -25.85 28.19
CA PRO A 365 9.98 -26.82 27.14
C PRO A 365 8.60 -27.25 26.67
N VAL A 366 8.34 -27.16 25.36
CA VAL A 366 7.06 -27.56 24.78
C VAL A 366 6.87 -29.02 25.17
N GLU A 367 6.13 -29.26 26.26
CA GLU A 367 5.73 -30.59 26.66
C GLU A 367 4.86 -31.09 25.52
N LEU A 368 5.39 -32.06 24.78
CA LEU A 368 4.64 -32.76 23.76
C LEU A 368 3.38 -33.30 24.43
N GLY A 369 2.22 -32.74 24.09
CA GLY A 369 0.95 -33.26 24.57
C GLY A 369 0.81 -34.74 24.19
N GLU A 370 -0.13 -35.45 24.82
CA GLU A 370 -0.31 -36.91 24.67
C GLU A 370 -0.34 -37.38 23.21
N MET A 371 -0.85 -36.56 22.29
CA MET A 371 -0.82 -36.84 20.84
C MET A 371 0.60 -36.79 20.24
N GLY A 372 1.45 -35.87 20.67
CA GLY A 372 2.86 -35.78 20.25
C GLY A 372 3.71 -36.93 20.79
N LEU A 373 3.44 -37.37 22.03
CA LEU A 373 4.03 -38.59 22.59
C LEU A 373 3.56 -39.85 21.86
N GLY A 374 2.27 -39.92 21.48
CA GLY A 374 1.71 -41.03 20.71
C GLY A 374 2.34 -41.17 19.33
N VAL A 375 2.63 -40.06 18.64
CA VAL A 375 3.32 -40.08 17.35
C VAL A 375 4.77 -40.54 17.51
N LEU A 376 5.50 -40.07 18.52
CA LEU A 376 6.87 -40.53 18.78
C LEU A 376 6.93 -42.02 19.14
N ASN A 377 5.99 -42.53 19.93
CA ASN A 377 5.89 -43.96 20.24
C ASN A 377 5.53 -44.79 19.00
N ALA A 378 4.76 -44.25 18.05
CA ALA A 378 4.49 -44.92 16.78
C ALA A 378 5.71 -44.96 15.84
N PHE A 379 6.63 -43.99 15.96
CA PHE A 379 7.90 -43.98 15.23
C PHE A 379 9.01 -44.80 15.90
N ALA A 380 8.97 -44.92 17.23
CA ALA A 380 9.78 -45.87 18.00
C ALA A 380 9.15 -47.27 17.90
N GLY A 381 9.18 -47.82 16.69
CA GLY A 381 8.52 -49.07 16.34
C GLY A 381 8.74 -50.19 17.36
N GLU A 382 7.67 -50.94 17.63
CA GLU A 382 7.71 -52.26 18.25
C GLU A 382 8.81 -53.08 17.56
N ILE A 383 9.93 -53.26 18.25
CA ILE A 383 10.82 -54.38 18.01
C ILE A 383 10.04 -55.58 18.55
N ASP A 384 9.29 -56.22 17.66
CA ASP A 384 8.54 -57.45 17.89
C ASP A 384 9.55 -58.59 18.11
N ASP A 385 10.10 -58.65 19.32
CA ASP A 385 11.04 -59.70 19.74
C ASP A 385 10.26 -60.93 20.20
N LYS A 386 9.62 -61.61 19.24
CA LYS A 386 9.17 -63.00 19.41
C LYS A 386 10.21 -63.94 18.84
N ARG A 387 11.34 -64.03 19.53
CA ARG A 387 12.17 -65.24 19.55
C ARG A 387 12.17 -65.85 20.95
N SER A 388 11.53 -67.01 20.99
CA SER A 388 12.00 -68.24 21.64
C SER A 388 11.62 -68.54 23.10
N PHE A 389 10.91 -69.67 23.20
CA PHE A 389 10.66 -70.62 24.29
C PHE A 389 9.50 -70.37 25.25
#